data_AF-A0A0D0SX19-F1
#
_entry.id   AF-A0A0D0SX19-F1
#
_cell.length_a   1.000
_cell.length_b   1.000
_cell.length_c   1.000
_cell.angle_alpha   90.00
_cell.angle_beta   90.00
_cell.angle_gamma   90.00
#
_symmetry.space_group_name_H-M   'P 1'
#
loop_
_entity.id
_entity.type
_entity.pdbx_description
1 polymer ?
#
loop_
_entity_poly.entity_id
_entity_poly.type
_entity_poly.pdbx_seq_one_letter_code
_entity_poly.pdbx_strand_id
1 'polypeptide(L)'
;MQYGSQSPTLGREPLLASAQNPGMSQRLSESSFTSYDNQSSMSHRVGANSPSGGSYASFSSGNRFGPTAHLNPGPSASVSEAGTLPRGTYTPGQMHDDDDDLDDHLHTFTAAEKKDLSTPFNISSWRGWANALTLAILAGGGVMLFAGYPIISFYYGDNNSSGSNTSGYNLGGINGSGQYPSITGLPSLIDPDTPENVYTRTGFDGNEWTLVFSDEFEKDGRTFFEGDDPFWTGVDLNYWPTGDLEWYDPSAITTADGNLVITITQQPIHDLNFKSGMLQSWNKFCVNKNAYVEFSASLPGTSGIGGFWPGVWTMGNLGRPGYGASTEGMWPYTYDSCDVGILPNQTWLNGTGPEAALTTGSNGGQLSLLPGMRTPSCTCPGEDHPGPDVTVARSAPEIDIIEAQIIISEDRGEVSQSFQTAPFDDYYQWDNTSTSNYKQYDTDLTYWNTYLGGTYQQSVSSLTRVPRDIYYSQPGGGGEFAMFAMEFNSAPGKKEDGYVTWYSDNKTSWTMYADALAANERAGIGRRTIPEEPMALVINLGLSFNFQPVDFDHLTFPNYLRIGYMRVYQRSDSISVGCDPDDYPTADYIAKHAEVYANANLTTWAQAGNSFSKNQLTGC
;
A
#
# COMPACT_ATOMS: atom_id res chain seq x y z
N MET A 1 58.65 -9.18 -17.11
CA MET A 1 57.77 -9.30 -15.93
C MET A 1 56.36 -9.44 -16.46
N GLN A 2 55.78 -10.64 -16.36
CA GLN A 2 54.41 -10.95 -16.79
C GLN A 2 53.43 -10.43 -15.74
N TYR A 3 52.44 -9.65 -16.17
CA TYR A 3 51.24 -9.36 -15.40
C TYR A 3 50.21 -10.47 -15.65
N GLY A 4 49.78 -11.13 -14.58
CA GLY A 4 48.77 -12.18 -14.61
C GLY A 4 47.36 -11.60 -14.47
N SER A 5 46.50 -12.04 -15.36
CA SER A 5 45.04 -11.89 -15.34
C SER A 5 44.42 -12.57 -14.11
N GLN A 6 43.68 -11.83 -13.30
CA GLN A 6 42.71 -12.40 -12.36
C GLN A 6 41.30 -12.24 -12.94
N SER A 7 40.57 -13.36 -12.97
CA SER A 7 39.18 -13.46 -13.43
C SER A 7 38.23 -12.79 -12.44
N PRO A 8 37.12 -12.15 -12.89
CA PRO A 8 36.08 -11.70 -12.00
C PRO A 8 35.23 -12.90 -11.55
N THR A 9 35.17 -13.09 -10.24
CA THR A 9 34.35 -14.07 -9.55
C THR A 9 32.88 -13.65 -9.55
N LEU A 10 32.02 -14.51 -10.09
CA LEU A 10 30.61 -14.76 -9.75
C LEU A 10 29.84 -13.57 -9.17
N GLY A 11 29.20 -12.80 -10.05
CA GLY A 11 28.06 -11.97 -9.69
C GLY A 11 26.94 -12.85 -9.13
N ARG A 12 26.43 -12.49 -7.95
CA ARG A 12 25.18 -13.02 -7.41
C ARG A 12 24.04 -12.37 -8.19
N GLU A 13 23.43 -13.11 -9.11
CA GLU A 13 22.12 -12.71 -9.65
C GLU A 13 21.03 -13.08 -8.64
N PRO A 14 20.11 -12.18 -8.27
CA PRO A 14 18.83 -12.58 -7.71
C PRO A 14 18.06 -13.36 -8.79
N LEU A 15 17.51 -14.51 -8.40
CA LEU A 15 16.91 -15.53 -9.28
C LEU A 15 15.53 -15.13 -9.85
N LEU A 16 15.41 -13.93 -10.42
CA LEU A 16 14.23 -13.55 -11.22
C LEU A 16 14.08 -14.39 -12.51
N ALA A 17 15.11 -15.14 -12.91
CA ALA A 17 15.06 -16.04 -14.06
C ALA A 17 14.21 -17.32 -13.83
N SER A 18 13.74 -17.59 -12.60
CA SER A 18 13.03 -18.84 -12.26
C SER A 18 11.50 -18.72 -12.13
N ALA A 19 10.93 -17.52 -12.27
CA ALA A 19 9.48 -17.35 -12.40
C ALA A 19 9.02 -17.71 -13.83
N GLN A 20 9.04 -19.00 -14.17
CA GLN A 20 8.47 -19.52 -15.41
C GLN A 20 7.09 -20.16 -15.16
N ASN A 21 6.10 -19.58 -15.86
CA ASN A 21 4.73 -20.05 -16.13
C ASN A 21 3.69 -19.99 -14.99
N PRO A 22 2.66 -19.12 -15.08
CA PRO A 22 1.49 -19.21 -14.22
C PRO A 22 0.67 -20.44 -14.65
N GLY A 23 0.55 -21.45 -13.77
CA GLY A 23 -0.34 -22.59 -14.02
C GLY A 23 -0.01 -23.93 -13.39
N MET A 24 1.02 -24.08 -12.54
CA MET A 24 1.23 -25.33 -11.80
C MET A 24 1.42 -25.07 -10.32
N SER A 25 0.38 -25.43 -9.55
CA SER A 25 0.47 -25.68 -8.11
C SER A 25 1.60 -26.69 -7.86
N GLN A 26 2.73 -26.23 -7.35
CA GLN A 26 3.67 -27.13 -6.68
C GLN A 26 3.08 -27.45 -5.32
N ARG A 27 2.38 -28.59 -5.24
CA ARG A 27 2.20 -29.28 -3.97
C ARG A 27 3.59 -29.56 -3.42
N LEU A 28 3.94 -28.92 -2.32
CA LEU A 28 5.04 -29.32 -1.47
C LEU A 28 4.74 -30.74 -0.98
N SER A 29 5.33 -31.74 -1.63
CA SER A 29 5.34 -33.11 -1.14
C SER A 29 6.38 -33.22 -0.03
N GLU A 30 5.94 -33.71 1.13
CA GLU A 30 6.75 -34.11 2.27
C GLU A 30 7.86 -35.09 1.86
N SER A 31 9.04 -34.59 1.48
CA SER A 31 10.23 -35.42 1.32
C SER A 31 11.49 -34.56 1.25
N SER A 32 11.80 -33.84 2.32
CA SER A 32 13.13 -33.24 2.52
C SER A 32 13.44 -32.98 4.01
N PHE A 33 13.08 -33.94 4.86
CA PHE A 33 13.68 -34.08 6.19
C PHE A 33 14.11 -35.53 6.34
N THR A 34 15.40 -35.80 6.14
CA THR A 34 16.24 -36.75 6.90
C THR A 34 17.44 -37.18 6.05
N SER A 35 18.63 -36.69 6.40
CA SER A 35 19.81 -37.55 6.44
C SER A 35 20.84 -36.92 7.36
N TYR A 36 20.97 -37.44 8.58
CA TYR A 36 22.25 -37.69 9.25
C TYR A 36 22.01 -38.55 10.51
N ASP A 37 22.89 -39.55 10.65
CA ASP A 37 23.22 -40.37 11.82
C ASP A 37 22.43 -41.63 12.23
N ASN A 38 22.96 -42.75 11.73
CA ASN A 38 23.58 -43.87 12.46
C ASN A 38 22.93 -44.51 13.72
N GLN A 39 22.60 -45.80 13.52
CA GLN A 39 22.79 -46.96 14.41
C GLN A 39 22.37 -46.87 15.89
N SER A 40 21.25 -47.52 16.22
CA SER A 40 21.24 -48.66 17.17
C SER A 40 19.88 -49.37 17.20
N SER A 41 19.93 -50.67 17.45
CA SER A 41 18.86 -51.67 17.34
C SER A 41 18.01 -51.84 18.60
N MET A 42 16.83 -52.48 18.39
CA MET A 42 15.89 -53.12 19.36
C MET A 42 14.81 -52.19 19.92
N SER A 43 13.51 -52.51 20.03
CA SER A 43 12.76 -53.78 19.90
C SER A 43 11.23 -53.53 19.97
N HIS A 44 10.46 -54.49 19.41
CA HIS A 44 9.11 -54.98 19.80
C HIS A 44 7.92 -54.01 20.02
N ARG A 45 6.90 -54.06 19.15
CA ARG A 45 5.67 -54.90 19.16
C ARG A 45 4.50 -54.40 20.05
N VAL A 46 3.48 -53.87 19.35
CA VAL A 46 2.03 -54.20 19.38
C VAL A 46 1.32 -54.33 20.72
N GLY A 47 0.28 -53.50 20.90
CA GLY A 47 -0.87 -53.76 21.77
C GLY A 47 -2.05 -52.86 21.41
N ALA A 48 -3.02 -53.41 20.69
CA ALA A 48 -4.28 -52.75 20.31
C ALA A 48 -5.28 -52.74 21.47
N ASN A 49 -6.12 -51.69 21.55
CA ASN A 49 -7.50 -51.80 22.03
C ASN A 49 -8.34 -50.61 21.53
N SER A 50 -9.35 -50.93 20.70
CA SER A 50 -10.55 -50.13 20.40
C SER A 50 -11.58 -50.31 21.56
N PRO A 51 -12.80 -49.71 21.61
CA PRO A 51 -13.62 -49.24 20.48
C PRO A 51 -14.61 -48.06 20.69
N SER A 52 -15.33 -47.76 19.61
CA SER A 52 -16.65 -47.11 19.50
C SER A 52 -16.70 -45.57 19.67
N GLY A 53 -17.39 -44.78 18.82
CA GLY A 53 -18.27 -45.10 17.69
C GLY A 53 -18.53 -43.88 16.80
N GLY A 54 -19.14 -44.14 15.63
CA GLY A 54 -19.71 -43.11 14.75
C GLY A 54 -20.90 -42.38 15.41
N SER A 55 -21.51 -41.34 14.85
CA SER A 55 -21.81 -41.09 13.44
C SER A 55 -22.58 -39.75 13.34
N TYR A 56 -22.29 -38.98 12.28
CA TYR A 56 -23.12 -38.03 11.51
C TYR A 56 -24.19 -37.15 12.20
N ALA A 57 -24.08 -35.82 12.02
CA ALA A 57 -25.16 -34.98 11.46
C ALA A 57 -24.65 -33.56 11.12
N SER A 58 -25.17 -33.05 10.01
CA SER A 58 -24.90 -31.76 9.36
C SER A 58 -26.14 -30.88 9.49
N PHE A 59 -26.03 -29.62 9.96
CA PHE A 59 -26.88 -28.46 9.63
C PHE A 59 -26.13 -27.19 10.12
N SER A 60 -25.68 -26.29 9.25
CA SER A 60 -26.44 -25.17 8.65
C SER A 60 -26.70 -23.98 9.59
N SER A 61 -26.23 -22.81 9.12
CA SER A 61 -26.75 -21.44 9.32
C SER A 61 -26.37 -20.66 10.58
N GLY A 62 -25.77 -19.49 10.36
CA GLY A 62 -25.88 -18.35 11.27
C GLY A 62 -24.61 -17.53 11.47
N ASN A 63 -24.08 -16.89 10.42
CA ASN A 63 -23.12 -15.79 10.58
C ASN A 63 -23.77 -14.67 11.42
N ARG A 64 -23.24 -14.45 12.63
CA ARG A 64 -23.45 -13.23 13.40
C ARG A 64 -22.11 -12.52 13.52
N PHE A 65 -21.91 -11.51 12.67
CA PHE A 65 -20.86 -10.52 12.84
C PHE A 65 -21.41 -9.34 13.65
N GLY A 66 -20.65 -8.91 14.65
CA GLY A 66 -20.88 -7.71 15.45
C GLY A 66 -19.94 -7.73 16.66
N PRO A 67 -19.05 -6.74 16.85
CA PRO A 67 -18.14 -6.72 17.98
C PRO A 67 -18.87 -6.15 19.20
N THR A 68 -19.16 -7.00 20.19
CA THR A 68 -19.48 -6.54 21.55
C THR A 68 -18.17 -6.28 22.27
N ALA A 69 -17.89 -5.00 22.55
CA ALA A 69 -16.80 -4.57 23.41
C ALA A 69 -16.93 -5.21 24.80
N HIS A 70 -15.90 -5.94 25.21
CA HIS A 70 -15.72 -6.42 26.57
C HIS A 70 -15.19 -5.26 27.44
N LEU A 71 -16.02 -4.76 28.36
CA LEU A 71 -15.57 -3.91 29.47
C LEU A 71 -15.13 -4.81 30.63
N ASN A 72 -13.91 -4.57 31.12
CA ASN A 72 -13.28 -5.30 32.22
C ASN A 72 -14.00 -5.01 33.56
N PRO A 73 -14.16 -5.99 34.48
CA PRO A 73 -14.87 -5.77 35.74
C PRO A 73 -13.91 -5.36 36.88
N GLY A 74 -14.19 -4.22 37.52
CA GLY A 74 -13.65 -3.83 38.83
C GLY A 74 -14.44 -4.45 39.99
N PRO A 75 -13.88 -4.49 41.22
CA PRO A 75 -14.07 -5.61 42.15
C PRO A 75 -15.37 -5.56 42.95
N SER A 76 -15.91 -6.76 43.18
CA SER A 76 -17.06 -7.07 44.02
C SER A 76 -16.76 -6.90 45.51
N ALA A 77 -17.58 -6.11 46.21
CA ALA A 77 -17.76 -6.20 47.65
C ALA A 77 -19.17 -6.76 47.93
N SER A 78 -19.18 -7.90 48.62
CA SER A 78 -20.32 -8.74 49.01
C SER A 78 -21.17 -8.13 50.11
N VAL A 79 -22.50 -8.28 50.04
CA VAL A 79 -23.34 -8.50 51.23
C VAL A 79 -24.50 -9.43 50.90
N SER A 80 -24.50 -10.60 51.56
CA SER A 80 -25.64 -11.49 51.69
C SER A 80 -26.34 -11.29 53.05
N GLU A 81 -27.67 -11.32 52.97
CA GLU A 81 -28.67 -11.72 53.96
C GLU A 81 -28.83 -11.03 55.34
N ALA A 82 -30.01 -10.41 55.44
CA ALA A 82 -30.96 -10.28 56.54
C ALA A 82 -30.72 -11.08 57.84
N GLY A 83 -30.97 -10.42 58.98
CA GLY A 83 -31.23 -11.12 60.25
C GLY A 83 -31.36 -10.30 61.54
N THR A 84 -32.48 -9.59 61.69
CA THR A 84 -33.30 -9.45 62.94
C THR A 84 -32.86 -8.57 64.15
N LEU A 85 -33.87 -7.82 64.67
CA LEU A 85 -34.13 -7.28 66.04
C LEU A 85 -33.66 -5.83 66.36
N PRO A 86 -34.17 -5.16 67.43
CA PRO A 86 -35.55 -4.67 67.62
C PRO A 86 -35.65 -3.21 68.14
N ARG A 87 -36.85 -2.62 68.00
CA ARG A 87 -37.55 -1.64 68.86
C ARG A 87 -36.72 -0.63 69.71
N GLY A 88 -36.80 0.64 69.31
CA GLY A 88 -37.32 1.70 70.19
C GLY A 88 -36.34 2.68 70.86
N THR A 89 -36.57 3.97 70.54
CA THR A 89 -36.27 5.21 71.30
C THR A 89 -34.81 5.57 71.54
N TYR A 90 -34.35 6.66 70.91
CA TYR A 90 -33.99 7.95 71.54
C TYR A 90 -33.52 8.94 70.45
N THR A 91 -34.22 10.05 70.29
CA THR A 91 -33.77 11.32 69.64
C THR A 91 -32.53 11.87 70.37
N PRO A 92 -31.59 12.63 69.74
CA PRO A 92 -31.89 13.86 68.99
C PRO A 92 -30.93 14.25 67.84
N GLY A 93 -31.44 14.95 66.83
CA GLY A 93 -30.59 15.62 65.85
C GLY A 93 -31.39 16.17 64.68
N GLN A 94 -31.33 17.49 64.54
CA GLN A 94 -31.81 18.30 63.40
C GLN A 94 -31.89 17.53 62.07
N MET A 95 -33.11 17.36 61.54
CA MET A 95 -33.32 17.40 60.10
C MET A 95 -33.97 18.75 59.81
N HIS A 96 -33.17 19.63 59.22
CA HIS A 96 -33.63 20.80 58.52
C HIS A 96 -34.52 20.32 57.37
N ASP A 97 -35.72 20.90 57.34
CA ASP A 97 -36.60 21.10 56.19
C ASP A 97 -36.50 20.02 55.08
N ASP A 98 -37.46 19.08 55.15
CA ASP A 98 -37.89 18.29 53.99
C ASP A 98 -38.34 19.29 52.91
N ASP A 99 -37.42 19.63 52.01
CA ASP A 99 -37.77 20.19 50.71
C ASP A 99 -38.58 19.10 49.98
N ASP A 100 -39.90 19.29 49.96
CA ASP A 100 -40.81 18.69 49.01
C ASP A 100 -40.23 18.92 47.60
N ASP A 101 -39.48 17.94 47.09
CA ASP A 101 -38.93 17.99 45.74
C ASP A 101 -40.09 18.16 44.75
N LEU A 102 -40.03 19.26 43.99
CA LEU A 102 -41.06 19.78 43.08
C LEU A 102 -41.52 18.80 41.98
N ASP A 103 -40.98 17.59 41.94
CA ASP A 103 -41.30 16.53 40.98
C ASP A 103 -42.27 15.45 41.54
N ASP A 104 -42.59 15.45 42.84
CA ASP A 104 -43.53 14.48 43.45
C ASP A 104 -44.99 14.71 43.03
N HIS A 105 -45.29 15.90 42.51
CA HIS A 105 -46.59 16.21 41.90
C HIS A 105 -46.81 15.49 40.56
N LEU A 106 -45.76 14.97 39.91
CA LEU A 106 -45.84 14.24 38.64
C LEU A 106 -46.05 12.73 38.82
N HIS A 107 -45.89 12.21 40.04
CA HIS A 107 -45.89 10.78 40.32
C HIS A 107 -47.01 10.32 41.26
N THR A 108 -47.83 11.24 41.78
CA THR A 108 -48.95 10.91 42.67
C THR A 108 -50.31 11.31 42.08
N PHE A 109 -50.89 10.43 41.26
CA PHE A 109 -52.24 10.66 40.73
C PHE A 109 -53.28 10.66 41.85
N THR A 110 -54.01 11.77 42.00
CA THR A 110 -55.13 11.86 42.93
C THR A 110 -56.28 10.94 42.50
N ALA A 111 -57.12 10.49 43.45
CA ALA A 111 -58.28 9.65 43.14
C ALA A 111 -59.31 10.34 42.21
N ALA A 112 -59.22 11.67 42.05
CA ALA A 112 -60.00 12.44 41.07
C ALA A 112 -59.40 12.35 39.65
N GLU A 113 -58.07 12.31 39.50
CA GLU A 113 -57.37 12.20 38.20
C GLU A 113 -57.41 10.78 37.62
N LYS A 114 -57.48 9.74 38.48
CA LYS A 114 -57.75 8.36 38.03
C LYS A 114 -59.10 8.19 37.33
N LYS A 115 -60.00 9.17 37.48
CA LYS A 115 -61.33 9.15 36.85
C LYS A 115 -61.31 9.58 35.37
N ASP A 116 -60.17 10.09 34.87
CA ASP A 116 -60.02 10.61 33.51
C ASP A 116 -59.02 9.81 32.64
N LEU A 117 -58.68 8.59 33.07
CA LEU A 117 -57.90 7.64 32.27
C LEU A 117 -58.74 6.88 31.22
N SER A 118 -60.03 7.20 31.12
CA SER A 118 -60.91 6.70 30.06
C SER A 118 -61.10 7.76 28.97
N THR A 119 -60.04 8.46 28.54
CA THR A 119 -60.10 9.27 27.33
C THR A 119 -60.27 8.31 26.14
N PRO A 120 -61.45 8.25 25.50
CA PRO A 120 -61.62 7.39 24.34
C PRO A 120 -60.73 7.93 23.22
N PHE A 121 -60.16 7.04 22.41
CA PHE A 121 -59.41 7.41 21.21
C PHE A 121 -60.24 8.38 20.36
N ASN A 122 -59.95 9.68 20.46
CA ASN A 122 -60.74 10.70 19.80
C ASN A 122 -60.13 10.97 18.43
N ILE A 123 -60.73 10.36 17.41
CA ILE A 123 -60.35 10.51 16.00
C ILE A 123 -60.47 11.97 15.53
N SER A 124 -61.14 12.85 16.28
CA SER A 124 -61.27 14.28 15.98
C SER A 124 -60.17 15.16 16.61
N SER A 125 -59.19 14.56 17.30
CA SER A 125 -58.08 15.32 17.89
C SER A 125 -57.06 15.72 16.82
N TRP A 126 -57.08 16.99 16.45
CA TRP A 126 -56.10 17.59 15.53
C TRP A 126 -54.65 17.37 15.97
N ARG A 127 -54.38 17.45 17.28
CA ARG A 127 -53.05 17.20 17.85
C ARG A 127 -52.62 15.73 17.71
N GLY A 128 -53.56 14.80 17.84
CA GLY A 128 -53.30 13.37 17.63
C GLY A 128 -52.91 13.06 16.18
N TRP A 129 -53.65 13.65 15.22
CA TRP A 129 -53.33 13.54 13.80
C TRP A 129 -52.01 14.22 13.43
N ALA A 130 -51.71 15.39 14.00
CA ALA A 130 -50.44 16.07 13.77
C ALA A 130 -49.24 15.21 14.21
N ASN A 131 -49.29 14.63 15.42
CA ASN A 131 -48.22 13.76 15.92
C ASN A 131 -48.09 12.47 15.10
N ALA A 132 -49.21 11.84 14.73
CA ALA A 132 -49.21 10.65 13.89
C ALA A 132 -48.63 10.95 12.49
N LEU A 133 -48.95 12.10 11.91
CA LEU A 133 -48.42 12.54 10.62
C LEU A 133 -46.91 12.80 10.71
N THR A 134 -46.43 13.46 11.77
CA THR A 134 -44.99 13.68 11.99
C THR A 134 -44.23 12.36 12.11
N LEU A 135 -44.76 11.39 12.86
CA LEU A 135 -44.16 10.06 12.97
C LEU A 135 -44.17 9.31 11.64
N ALA A 136 -45.24 9.42 10.86
CA ALA A 136 -45.33 8.82 9.52
C ALA A 136 -44.33 9.46 8.54
N ILE A 137 -44.10 10.78 8.62
CA ILE A 137 -43.11 11.48 7.79
C ILE A 137 -41.69 11.07 8.21
N LEU A 138 -41.38 10.98 9.51
CA LEU A 138 -40.07 10.57 9.98
C LEU A 138 -39.78 9.10 9.64
N ALA A 139 -40.76 8.21 9.81
CA ALA A 139 -40.64 6.81 9.40
C ALA A 139 -40.50 6.67 7.88
N GLY A 140 -41.30 7.42 7.11
CA GLY A 140 -41.21 7.48 5.66
C GLY A 140 -39.87 8.04 5.19
N GLY A 141 -39.34 9.07 5.86
CA GLY A 141 -38.02 9.63 5.62
C GLY A 141 -36.90 8.62 5.92
N GLY A 142 -37.01 7.87 7.01
CA GLY A 142 -36.07 6.79 7.33
C GLY A 142 -36.09 5.66 6.29
N VAL A 143 -37.29 5.20 5.90
CA VAL A 143 -37.42 4.19 4.83
C VAL A 143 -36.92 4.74 3.51
N MET A 144 -37.19 6.00 3.20
CA MET A 144 -36.71 6.65 1.98
C MET A 144 -35.18 6.82 2.01
N LEU A 145 -34.57 7.08 3.17
CA LEU A 145 -33.12 7.21 3.27
C LEU A 145 -32.40 5.86 3.17
N PHE A 146 -32.91 4.83 3.84
CA PHE A 146 -32.22 3.53 3.95
C PHE A 146 -32.65 2.47 2.93
N ALA A 147 -33.84 2.61 2.34
CA ALA A 147 -34.35 1.66 1.33
C ALA A 147 -34.73 2.36 0.02
N GLY A 148 -35.44 3.48 0.09
CA GLY A 148 -35.90 4.22 -1.10
C GLY A 148 -34.76 4.81 -1.91
N TYR A 149 -33.80 5.47 -1.26
CA TYR A 149 -32.67 6.13 -1.88
C TYR A 149 -31.75 5.12 -2.59
N PRO A 150 -31.33 4.00 -1.97
CA PRO A 150 -30.58 2.96 -2.68
C PRO A 150 -31.31 2.41 -3.91
N ILE A 151 -32.63 2.17 -3.82
CA ILE A 151 -33.42 1.60 -4.93
C ILE A 151 -33.59 2.61 -6.08
N ILE A 152 -33.86 3.89 -5.76
CA ILE A 152 -33.99 4.94 -6.77
C ILE A 152 -32.64 5.24 -7.40
N SER A 153 -31.57 5.31 -6.60
CA SER A 153 -30.19 5.44 -7.06
C SER A 153 -29.83 4.33 -8.05
N PHE A 154 -30.20 3.08 -7.75
CA PHE A 154 -29.98 1.94 -8.62
C PHE A 154 -30.73 2.02 -9.97
N TYR A 155 -31.95 2.59 -9.99
CA TYR A 155 -32.79 2.63 -11.20
C TYR A 155 -32.69 3.92 -12.01
N TYR A 156 -32.32 5.04 -11.39
CA TYR A 156 -32.31 6.37 -12.00
C TYR A 156 -30.93 7.06 -11.94
N GLY A 157 -29.94 6.47 -11.27
CA GLY A 157 -28.58 6.95 -11.33
C GLY A 157 -28.03 6.75 -12.73
N ASP A 158 -27.66 7.85 -13.40
CA ASP A 158 -26.67 7.79 -14.46
C ASP A 158 -25.46 7.04 -13.92
N ASN A 159 -24.82 6.20 -14.75
CA ASN A 159 -23.63 5.37 -14.43
C ASN A 159 -22.43 6.16 -13.86
N ASN A 160 -22.57 7.47 -13.63
CA ASN A 160 -21.58 8.38 -13.07
C ASN A 160 -21.92 8.89 -11.65
N SER A 161 -22.97 8.39 -10.98
CA SER A 161 -23.46 9.02 -9.72
C SER A 161 -23.89 8.06 -8.60
N SER A 162 -23.54 6.78 -8.66
CA SER A 162 -23.81 5.84 -7.56
C SER A 162 -22.56 5.02 -7.29
N GLY A 163 -21.88 5.35 -6.17
CA GLY A 163 -20.62 4.75 -5.73
C GLY A 163 -20.73 3.27 -5.36
N SER A 164 -21.00 2.41 -6.35
CA SER A 164 -21.03 0.96 -6.22
C SER A 164 -20.06 0.24 -7.17
N ASN A 165 -19.18 0.95 -7.88
CA ASN A 165 -18.07 0.36 -8.66
C ASN A 165 -16.78 1.22 -8.65
N THR A 166 -16.65 2.12 -7.68
CA THR A 166 -15.41 2.89 -7.43
C THR A 166 -15.22 3.00 -5.93
N SER A 167 -14.42 2.09 -5.38
CA SER A 167 -13.90 2.21 -4.02
C SER A 167 -13.05 3.49 -3.93
N GLY A 168 -13.56 4.50 -3.21
CA GLY A 168 -12.81 5.72 -2.90
C GLY A 168 -13.57 7.05 -3.07
N TYR A 169 -14.68 7.10 -3.80
CA TYR A 169 -15.27 8.40 -4.19
C TYR A 169 -16.30 9.03 -3.23
N ASN A 170 -16.39 8.63 -1.95
CA ASN A 170 -17.51 9.12 -1.11
C ASN A 170 -17.30 9.40 0.38
N LEU A 171 -16.07 9.53 0.88
CA LEU A 171 -15.81 10.04 2.24
C LEU A 171 -14.65 11.04 2.29
N GLY A 172 -14.62 11.97 1.33
CA GLY A 172 -13.58 13.02 1.28
C GLY A 172 -13.61 13.89 0.03
N GLY A 173 -14.18 13.38 -1.07
CA GLY A 173 -14.55 14.17 -2.26
C GLY A 173 -13.46 15.12 -2.74
N ILE A 174 -12.36 14.59 -3.27
CA ILE A 174 -11.45 15.40 -4.08
C ILE A 174 -12.18 15.66 -5.40
N ASN A 175 -12.72 16.87 -5.59
CA ASN A 175 -13.22 17.24 -6.90
C ASN A 175 -12.02 17.34 -7.88
N GLY A 176 -12.25 17.16 -9.18
CA GLY A 176 -11.22 17.32 -10.23
C GLY A 176 -10.57 18.72 -10.31
N SER A 177 -10.83 19.61 -9.34
CA SER A 177 -10.21 20.92 -9.19
C SER A 177 -9.39 21.08 -7.89
N GLY A 178 -9.19 20.01 -7.13
CA GLY A 178 -8.33 20.02 -5.93
C GLY A 178 -8.86 20.84 -4.75
N GLN A 179 -10.17 21.18 -4.70
CA GLN A 179 -10.76 21.89 -3.56
C GLN A 179 -11.31 20.91 -2.51
N TYR A 180 -10.94 21.11 -1.24
CA TYR A 180 -11.36 20.26 -0.12
C TYR A 180 -12.53 20.89 0.67
N PRO A 181 -13.62 20.15 0.96
CA PRO A 181 -14.55 20.51 2.01
C PRO A 181 -13.99 20.09 3.38
N SER A 182 -13.77 21.04 4.30
CA SER A 182 -13.47 20.73 5.70
C SER A 182 -14.72 20.19 6.40
N ILE A 183 -14.82 18.86 6.52
CA ILE A 183 -15.88 18.21 7.28
C ILE A 183 -15.33 17.85 8.66
N THR A 184 -15.92 18.42 9.71
CA THR A 184 -15.51 18.15 11.10
C THR A 184 -15.56 16.64 11.39
N GLY A 185 -14.43 16.05 11.76
CA GLY A 185 -14.30 14.64 12.12
C GLY A 185 -13.72 13.72 11.03
N LEU A 186 -13.46 14.23 9.82
CA LEU A 186 -12.69 13.52 8.79
C LEU A 186 -11.24 14.02 8.75
N PRO A 187 -10.24 13.13 8.51
CA PRO A 187 -8.86 13.53 8.29
C PRO A 187 -8.72 14.56 7.17
N SER A 188 -7.88 15.57 7.39
CA SER A 188 -7.45 16.55 6.38
C SER A 188 -6.18 16.07 5.67
N LEU A 189 -5.85 16.69 4.52
CA LEU A 189 -4.59 16.40 3.83
C LEU A 189 -3.37 16.68 4.69
N ILE A 190 -3.40 17.77 5.47
CA ILE A 190 -2.40 18.04 6.49
C ILE A 190 -2.92 17.53 7.82
N ASP A 191 -2.20 16.58 8.42
CA ASP A 191 -2.50 16.08 9.76
C ASP A 191 -2.46 17.25 10.77
N PRO A 192 -3.49 17.42 11.61
CA PRO A 192 -3.50 18.43 12.67
C PRO A 192 -2.32 18.34 13.65
N ASP A 193 -1.72 17.16 13.81
CA ASP A 193 -0.58 16.95 14.69
C ASP A 193 0.76 17.33 14.01
N THR A 194 0.75 17.66 12.71
CA THR A 194 1.97 18.08 12.00
C THR A 194 2.46 19.45 12.51
N PRO A 195 3.72 19.55 12.96
CA PRO A 195 4.29 20.81 13.43
C PRO A 195 4.33 21.91 12.36
N GLU A 196 3.94 23.14 12.71
CA GLU A 196 3.93 24.28 11.77
C GLU A 196 5.32 24.60 11.18
N ASN A 197 6.40 24.28 11.90
CA ASN A 197 7.77 24.55 11.44
C ASN A 197 8.24 23.64 10.30
N VAL A 198 7.46 22.61 9.94
CA VAL A 198 7.74 21.73 8.81
C VAL A 198 6.81 21.99 7.62
N TYR A 199 6.07 23.09 7.59
CA TYR A 199 5.13 23.37 6.50
C TYR A 199 5.82 23.81 5.20
N THR A 200 7.08 24.22 5.29
CA THR A 200 7.89 24.65 4.15
C THR A 200 9.29 24.09 4.26
N ARG A 201 9.91 23.79 3.12
CA ARG A 201 11.33 23.39 3.05
C ARG A 201 12.00 23.94 1.80
N THR A 202 13.32 23.86 1.77
CA THR A 202 14.12 24.11 0.56
C THR A 202 14.50 22.78 -0.07
N GLY A 203 14.21 22.61 -1.36
CA GLY A 203 14.57 21.41 -2.12
C GLY A 203 16.04 21.39 -2.52
N PHE A 204 16.45 20.29 -3.13
CA PHE A 204 17.81 20.09 -3.65
C PHE A 204 18.22 21.19 -4.64
N ASP A 205 17.29 21.62 -5.49
CA ASP A 205 17.48 22.67 -6.50
C ASP A 205 17.44 24.11 -5.94
N GLY A 206 17.26 24.26 -4.63
CA GLY A 206 17.19 25.55 -3.95
C GLY A 206 15.82 26.23 -4.02
N ASN A 207 14.81 25.62 -4.67
CA ASN A 207 13.45 26.15 -4.69
C ASN A 207 12.74 25.91 -3.35
N GLU A 208 11.69 26.68 -3.10
CA GLU A 208 10.82 26.50 -1.95
C GLU A 208 9.76 25.43 -2.25
N TRP A 209 9.51 24.58 -1.27
CA TRP A 209 8.54 23.51 -1.31
C TRP A 209 7.55 23.67 -0.15
N THR A 210 6.27 23.51 -0.45
CA THR A 210 5.16 23.61 0.50
C THR A 210 4.65 22.20 0.84
N LEU A 211 4.37 21.96 2.11
CA LEU A 211 3.74 20.72 2.59
C LEU A 211 2.32 20.62 2.01
N VAL A 212 2.03 19.51 1.33
CA VAL A 212 0.73 19.27 0.69
C VAL A 212 -0.01 18.07 1.26
N PHE A 213 0.70 17.17 1.94
CA PHE A 213 0.12 16.06 2.67
C PHE A 213 1.00 15.67 3.87
N SER A 214 0.38 15.27 4.97
CA SER A 214 1.07 14.64 6.09
C SER A 214 0.16 13.64 6.81
N ASP A 215 0.79 12.64 7.40
CA ASP A 215 0.18 11.70 8.33
C ASP A 215 1.20 11.44 9.44
N GLU A 216 0.89 11.86 10.67
CA GLU A 216 1.76 11.69 11.85
C GLU A 216 1.39 10.44 12.64
N PHE A 217 0.31 9.74 12.25
CA PHE A 217 -0.11 8.46 12.86
C PHE A 217 -0.36 8.48 14.38
N GLU A 218 -0.55 9.65 14.98
CA GLU A 218 -0.70 9.87 16.44
C GLU A 218 -1.98 9.26 17.03
N LYS A 219 -3.02 9.06 16.21
CA LYS A 219 -4.26 8.44 16.66
C LYS A 219 -4.14 6.92 16.65
N ASP A 220 -4.06 6.31 17.83
CA ASP A 220 -4.04 4.86 18.03
C ASP A 220 -5.25 4.10 17.46
N GLY A 221 -5.00 2.87 17.02
CA GLY A 221 -6.02 1.89 16.65
C GLY A 221 -6.73 2.18 15.33
N ARG A 222 -6.13 2.96 14.43
CA ARG A 222 -6.63 3.10 13.05
C ARG A 222 -6.58 1.74 12.35
N THR A 223 -7.65 1.43 11.63
CA THR A 223 -7.72 0.28 10.74
C THR A 223 -7.60 0.75 9.30
N PHE A 224 -7.08 -0.13 8.45
CA PHE A 224 -6.80 0.19 7.05
C PHE A 224 -7.49 -0.80 6.10
N PHE A 225 -8.61 -1.40 6.52
CA PHE A 225 -9.43 -2.16 5.58
C PHE A 225 -9.96 -1.23 4.48
N GLU A 226 -10.39 -1.81 3.36
CA GLU A 226 -10.97 -1.05 2.27
C GLU A 226 -12.16 -0.20 2.76
N GLY A 227 -12.01 1.12 2.66
CA GLY A 227 -13.02 2.10 3.06
C GLY A 227 -12.87 2.67 4.48
N ASP A 228 -11.99 2.13 5.33
CA ASP A 228 -11.84 2.59 6.72
C ASP A 228 -11.05 3.90 6.83
N ASP A 229 -10.06 4.09 5.96
CA ASP A 229 -9.19 5.27 5.94
C ASP A 229 -9.33 6.04 4.61
N PRO A 230 -9.41 7.39 4.62
CA PRO A 230 -9.62 8.18 3.41
C PRO A 230 -8.40 8.23 2.48
N PHE A 231 -7.19 8.01 2.99
CA PHE A 231 -5.94 8.13 2.22
C PHE A 231 -5.28 6.79 1.96
N TRP A 232 -5.50 5.82 2.83
CA TRP A 232 -4.78 4.55 2.84
C TRP A 232 -5.68 3.33 2.67
N THR A 233 -5.14 2.27 2.08
CA THR A 233 -5.80 0.95 2.01
C THR A 233 -4.76 -0.14 2.21
N GLY A 234 -4.97 -1.00 3.20
CA GLY A 234 -4.27 -2.26 3.34
C GLY A 234 -4.80 -3.24 2.30
N VAL A 235 -3.91 -3.91 1.56
CA VAL A 235 -4.32 -4.93 0.60
C VAL A 235 -4.47 -6.30 1.26
N ASP A 236 -5.33 -7.13 0.65
CA ASP A 236 -5.59 -8.52 1.04
C ASP A 236 -5.20 -9.45 -0.12
N LEU A 237 -3.89 -9.78 -0.22
CA LEU A 237 -3.32 -10.55 -1.33
C LEU A 237 -1.94 -11.16 -1.00
N ASN A 238 -1.51 -12.16 -1.77
CA ASN A 238 -0.10 -12.53 -1.88
C ASN A 238 0.56 -11.76 -3.04
N TYR A 239 1.69 -11.13 -2.77
CA TYR A 239 2.44 -10.38 -3.77
C TYR A 239 3.41 -11.31 -4.51
N TRP A 240 2.83 -12.10 -5.41
CA TRP A 240 3.54 -13.08 -6.22
C TRP A 240 4.66 -12.50 -7.12
N PRO A 241 4.66 -11.23 -7.60
CA PRO A 241 5.69 -10.75 -8.53
C PRO A 241 7.11 -10.83 -7.96
N THR A 242 7.25 -10.66 -6.65
CA THR A 242 8.51 -10.76 -5.92
C THR A 242 8.70 -12.10 -5.22
N GLY A 243 7.75 -13.03 -5.34
CA GLY A 243 7.82 -14.34 -4.67
C GLY A 243 7.70 -14.25 -3.15
N ASP A 244 6.89 -13.30 -2.66
CA ASP A 244 6.67 -13.08 -1.22
C ASP A 244 6.11 -14.34 -0.54
N LEU A 245 6.66 -14.65 0.64
CA LEU A 245 6.36 -15.87 1.41
C LEU A 245 5.17 -15.69 2.37
N GLU A 246 4.72 -14.46 2.52
CA GLU A 246 3.62 -14.01 3.36
C GLU A 246 2.38 -13.65 2.55
N TRP A 247 1.26 -13.67 3.24
CA TRP A 247 0.05 -13.00 2.80
C TRP A 247 0.01 -11.59 3.39
N TYR A 248 -0.23 -10.58 2.56
CA TYR A 248 -0.54 -9.23 3.02
C TYR A 248 -2.01 -9.18 3.44
N ASP A 249 -2.25 -8.89 4.71
CA ASP A 249 -3.56 -8.83 5.34
C ASP A 249 -3.73 -7.46 6.03
N PRO A 250 -4.84 -6.73 5.81
CA PRO A 250 -5.05 -5.42 6.43
C PRO A 250 -5.03 -5.45 7.96
N SER A 251 -5.36 -6.58 8.59
CA SER A 251 -5.29 -6.76 10.06
C SER A 251 -3.86 -6.78 10.62
N ALA A 252 -2.85 -6.86 9.77
CA ALA A 252 -1.44 -6.73 10.16
C ALA A 252 -1.00 -5.27 10.31
N ILE A 253 -1.86 -4.31 9.95
CA ILE A 253 -1.56 -2.89 9.92
C ILE A 253 -2.46 -2.16 10.92
N THR A 254 -1.86 -1.37 11.81
CA THR A 254 -2.57 -0.48 12.74
C THR A 254 -1.71 0.74 13.02
N THR A 255 -2.29 1.77 13.63
CA THR A 255 -1.50 2.75 14.37
C THR A 255 -1.42 2.38 15.84
N ALA A 256 -0.25 2.59 16.46
CA ALA A 256 -0.02 2.40 17.89
C ALA A 256 1.19 3.21 18.36
N ASP A 257 1.07 3.82 19.54
CA ASP A 257 2.13 4.56 20.22
C ASP A 257 2.74 5.67 19.33
N GLY A 258 1.89 6.39 18.58
CA GLY A 258 2.31 7.47 17.68
C GLY A 258 3.01 7.00 16.40
N ASN A 259 2.73 5.78 15.94
CA ASN A 259 3.35 5.22 14.74
C ASN A 259 2.35 4.42 13.92
N LEU A 260 2.51 4.40 12.60
CA LEU A 260 2.03 3.30 11.76
C LEU A 260 2.88 2.06 12.07
N VAL A 261 2.23 0.93 12.32
CA VAL A 261 2.88 -0.35 12.64
C VAL A 261 2.41 -1.42 11.66
N ILE A 262 3.33 -1.92 10.83
CA ILE A 262 3.11 -3.10 10.01
C ILE A 262 3.77 -4.29 10.71
N THR A 263 2.98 -5.29 11.06
CA THR A 263 3.43 -6.46 11.82
C THR A 263 3.58 -7.67 10.91
N ILE A 264 4.77 -8.28 10.89
CA ILE A 264 4.97 -9.60 10.30
C ILE A 264 4.95 -10.69 11.37
N THR A 265 4.23 -11.77 11.10
CA THR A 265 4.00 -12.88 12.02
C THR A 265 4.15 -14.22 11.33
N GLN A 266 4.70 -15.21 12.04
CA GLN A 266 4.69 -16.61 11.60
C GLN A 266 3.36 -17.24 12.03
N GLN A 267 2.37 -17.20 11.15
CA GLN A 267 1.08 -17.83 11.36
C GLN A 267 0.52 -18.36 10.03
N PRO A 268 -0.05 -19.58 10.01
CA PRO A 268 -0.67 -20.10 8.81
C PRO A 268 -1.88 -19.27 8.37
N ILE A 269 -1.89 -18.82 7.11
CA ILE A 269 -2.98 -18.05 6.51
C ILE A 269 -2.96 -18.22 4.99
N HIS A 270 -4.12 -18.38 4.35
CA HIS A 270 -4.24 -18.51 2.88
C HIS A 270 -3.22 -19.48 2.23
N ASP A 271 -3.01 -20.65 2.84
CA ASP A 271 -2.04 -21.67 2.42
C ASP A 271 -0.55 -21.25 2.47
N LEU A 272 -0.25 -20.11 3.09
CA LEU A 272 1.09 -19.61 3.42
C LEU A 272 1.35 -19.69 4.94
N ASN A 273 2.61 -19.48 5.34
CA ASN A 273 3.05 -19.63 6.74
C ASN A 273 3.27 -18.29 7.47
N PHE A 274 3.14 -17.17 6.76
CA PHE A 274 3.42 -15.85 7.29
C PHE A 274 2.29 -14.88 6.93
N LYS A 275 2.01 -13.95 7.83
CA LYS A 275 1.10 -12.83 7.62
C LYS A 275 1.85 -11.52 7.84
N SER A 276 1.70 -10.57 6.92
CA SER A 276 2.25 -9.21 7.01
C SER A 276 1.26 -8.19 6.44
N GLY A 277 1.69 -6.95 6.19
CA GLY A 277 0.87 -5.90 5.59
C GLY A 277 1.57 -5.12 4.46
N MET A 278 0.76 -4.67 3.50
CA MET A 278 1.11 -3.68 2.48
C MET A 278 0.02 -2.62 2.45
N LEU A 279 0.41 -1.37 2.63
CA LEU A 279 -0.43 -0.18 2.66
C LEU A 279 -0.24 0.61 1.36
N GLN A 280 -1.33 1.02 0.72
CA GLN A 280 -1.30 1.76 -0.55
C GLN A 280 -2.16 3.02 -0.46
N SER A 281 -1.69 4.13 -1.04
CA SER A 281 -2.51 5.33 -1.29
C SER A 281 -3.18 5.31 -2.67
N TRP A 282 -3.11 4.18 -3.38
CA TRP A 282 -3.59 4.00 -4.75
C TRP A 282 -5.02 4.53 -4.91
N ASN A 283 -5.20 5.39 -5.92
CA ASN A 283 -6.44 6.05 -6.26
C ASN A 283 -7.12 6.85 -5.13
N LYS A 284 -6.38 7.18 -4.06
CA LYS A 284 -6.84 8.01 -2.93
C LYS A 284 -6.01 9.28 -2.80
N PHE A 285 -4.69 9.13 -2.75
CA PHE A 285 -3.75 10.24 -2.71
C PHE A 285 -2.60 9.98 -3.68
N CYS A 286 -2.37 10.94 -4.57
CA CYS A 286 -1.28 10.91 -5.54
C CYS A 286 -0.67 12.30 -5.69
N VAL A 287 0.59 12.33 -6.12
CA VAL A 287 1.32 13.55 -6.50
C VAL A 287 1.96 13.33 -7.87
N ASN A 288 2.02 14.36 -8.71
CA ASN A 288 2.57 14.26 -10.06
C ASN A 288 3.61 15.34 -10.34
N LYS A 289 4.51 15.05 -11.30
CA LYS A 289 5.58 15.92 -11.85
C LYS A 289 6.66 16.38 -10.88
N ASN A 290 6.32 16.61 -9.62
CA ASN A 290 7.28 16.88 -8.58
C ASN A 290 6.74 16.43 -7.23
N ALA A 291 7.62 15.88 -6.39
CA ALA A 291 7.32 15.58 -5.01
C ALA A 291 8.61 15.46 -4.19
N TYR A 292 8.56 15.94 -2.95
CA TYR A 292 9.46 15.53 -1.89
C TYR A 292 8.65 14.63 -0.95
N VAL A 293 8.95 13.33 -0.92
CA VAL A 293 8.31 12.36 -0.03
C VAL A 293 9.29 12.01 1.07
N GLU A 294 8.97 12.38 2.30
CA GLU A 294 9.76 12.13 3.51
C GLU A 294 9.03 11.19 4.45
N PHE A 295 9.75 10.30 5.10
CA PHE A 295 9.22 9.54 6.23
C PHE A 295 10.30 9.23 7.25
N SER A 296 9.85 8.99 8.47
CA SER A 296 10.69 8.53 9.57
C SER A 296 10.39 7.07 9.85
N ALA A 297 11.39 6.19 9.76
CA ALA A 297 11.20 4.75 9.85
C ALA A 297 12.13 4.08 10.87
N SER A 298 11.58 3.09 11.58
CA SER A 298 12.32 2.07 12.34
C SER A 298 12.11 0.71 11.67
N LEU A 299 13.21 0.09 11.27
CA LEU A 299 13.23 -1.11 10.43
C LEU A 299 13.03 -2.39 11.25
N PRO A 300 12.46 -3.47 10.68
CA PRO A 300 12.24 -4.74 11.36
C PRO A 300 13.55 -5.50 11.63
N GLY A 301 13.58 -6.32 12.66
CA GLY A 301 14.65 -7.28 12.94
C GLY A 301 15.88 -6.65 13.56
N THR A 302 17.06 -7.09 13.13
CA THR A 302 18.37 -6.61 13.58
C THR A 302 19.27 -6.35 12.38
N SER A 303 20.34 -5.60 12.59
CA SER A 303 21.34 -5.30 11.55
C SER A 303 22.14 -6.52 11.05
N GLY A 304 21.98 -7.69 11.67
CA GLY A 304 22.86 -8.85 11.46
C GLY A 304 22.17 -10.07 10.87
N ILE A 305 20.84 -10.09 10.82
CA ILE A 305 20.04 -11.24 10.39
C ILE A 305 19.25 -10.85 9.15
N GLY A 306 19.57 -11.47 8.02
CA GLY A 306 18.90 -11.22 6.74
C GLY A 306 17.56 -11.92 6.63
N GLY A 307 16.60 -11.26 5.98
CA GLY A 307 15.37 -11.90 5.52
C GLY A 307 14.20 -10.94 5.38
N PHE A 308 13.95 -10.07 6.36
CA PHE A 308 12.90 -9.06 6.25
C PHE A 308 13.21 -8.05 5.14
N TRP A 309 12.20 -7.72 4.35
CA TRP A 309 12.26 -6.77 3.25
C TRP A 309 11.22 -5.66 3.46
N PRO A 310 11.54 -4.63 4.27
CA PRO A 310 10.71 -3.43 4.36
C PRO A 310 10.87 -2.60 3.08
N GLY A 311 9.75 -2.20 2.49
CA GLY A 311 9.68 -1.38 1.29
C GLY A 311 8.90 -0.08 1.52
N VAL A 312 9.44 1.03 1.04
CA VAL A 312 8.72 2.30 0.88
C VAL A 312 9.03 2.88 -0.48
N TRP A 313 8.01 3.03 -1.32
CA TRP A 313 8.18 3.29 -2.74
C TRP A 313 6.93 3.94 -3.34
N THR A 314 7.03 4.34 -4.60
CA THR A 314 5.97 5.02 -5.32
C THR A 314 5.70 4.32 -6.66
N MET A 315 4.45 4.31 -7.11
CA MET A 315 4.06 3.76 -8.42
C MET A 315 3.03 4.65 -9.10
N GLY A 316 3.12 4.80 -10.43
CA GLY A 316 2.10 5.52 -11.21
C GLY A 316 0.71 4.90 -11.09
N ASN A 317 -0.31 5.73 -10.92
CA ASN A 317 -1.67 5.35 -10.52
C ASN A 317 -2.40 4.44 -11.54
N LEU A 318 -1.94 4.40 -12.79
CA LEU A 318 -2.46 3.49 -13.82
C LEU A 318 -2.12 2.02 -13.58
N GLY A 319 -1.16 1.74 -12.68
CA GLY A 319 -0.89 0.40 -12.14
C GLY A 319 -1.27 0.33 -10.66
N ARG A 320 -1.66 -0.86 -10.20
CA ARG A 320 -1.92 -1.15 -8.78
C ARG A 320 -1.04 -2.31 -8.32
N PRO A 321 -0.14 -2.10 -7.34
CA PRO A 321 0.71 -3.18 -6.86
C PRO A 321 -0.10 -4.38 -6.35
N GLY A 322 0.25 -5.57 -6.83
CA GLY A 322 -0.41 -6.84 -6.51
C GLY A 322 -1.49 -7.24 -7.51
N TYR A 323 -1.80 -6.37 -8.47
CA TYR A 323 -2.83 -6.60 -9.49
C TYR A 323 -2.16 -6.66 -10.87
N GLY A 324 -1.67 -7.85 -11.25
CA GLY A 324 -0.77 -8.03 -12.41
C GLY A 324 -1.35 -7.55 -13.75
N ALA A 325 -2.64 -7.75 -13.98
CA ALA A 325 -3.30 -7.26 -15.20
C ALA A 325 -3.27 -5.73 -15.30
N SER A 326 -3.27 -5.01 -14.17
CA SER A 326 -3.17 -3.54 -14.17
C SER A 326 -1.77 -3.05 -14.54
N THR A 327 -0.72 -3.79 -14.14
CA THR A 327 0.69 -3.41 -14.33
C THR A 327 1.29 -3.93 -15.64
N GLU A 328 0.74 -5.00 -16.23
CA GLU A 328 1.23 -5.57 -17.49
C GLU A 328 1.22 -4.53 -18.63
N GLY A 329 2.41 -4.27 -19.19
CA GLY A 329 2.62 -3.27 -20.25
C GLY A 329 2.55 -1.81 -19.79
N MET A 330 2.37 -1.56 -18.48
CA MET A 330 2.43 -0.23 -17.88
C MET A 330 3.70 -0.04 -17.06
N TRP A 331 4.02 -1.01 -16.21
CA TRP A 331 5.23 -1.02 -15.40
C TRP A 331 6.38 -1.74 -16.15
N PRO A 332 7.63 -1.28 -16.02
CA PRO A 332 8.11 -0.05 -15.37
C PRO A 332 8.34 1.08 -16.39
N TYR A 333 7.46 1.22 -17.39
CA TYR A 333 7.70 2.16 -18.49
C TYR A 333 7.78 3.61 -17.99
N THR A 334 8.81 4.32 -18.46
CA THR A 334 9.02 5.75 -18.25
C THR A 334 9.34 6.40 -19.60
N TYR A 335 8.45 6.25 -20.58
CA TYR A 335 8.84 6.40 -21.98
C TYR A 335 7.78 7.00 -22.86
N ASP A 336 8.17 7.91 -23.74
CA ASP A 336 7.24 8.59 -24.64
C ASP A 336 7.71 8.67 -26.09
N SER A 337 8.75 7.92 -26.46
CA SER A 337 9.17 7.78 -27.85
C SER A 337 8.43 6.65 -28.55
N CYS A 338 8.16 6.82 -29.85
CA CYS A 338 7.54 5.79 -30.69
C CYS A 338 8.61 5.07 -31.54
N ASP A 339 9.29 4.11 -30.93
CA ASP A 339 10.31 3.28 -31.56
C ASP A 339 10.26 1.82 -31.06
N VAL A 340 11.32 1.04 -31.29
CA VAL A 340 11.32 -0.39 -30.92
C VAL A 340 11.11 -0.63 -29.42
N GLY A 341 11.37 0.37 -28.57
CA GLY A 341 11.23 0.28 -27.11
C GLY A 341 9.81 -0.02 -26.63
N ILE A 342 8.79 0.42 -27.38
CA ILE A 342 7.38 0.17 -27.04
C ILE A 342 6.87 -1.18 -27.54
N LEU A 343 7.66 -1.91 -28.32
CA LEU A 343 7.27 -3.20 -28.89
C LEU A 343 7.63 -4.37 -27.96
N PRO A 344 6.95 -5.52 -28.10
CA PRO A 344 7.27 -6.72 -27.33
C PRO A 344 8.77 -7.07 -27.43
N ASN A 345 9.36 -7.38 -26.27
CA ASN A 345 10.77 -7.76 -26.11
C ASN A 345 11.80 -6.73 -26.63
N GLN A 346 11.40 -5.47 -26.90
CA GLN A 346 12.22 -4.49 -27.62
C GLN A 346 12.67 -5.00 -29.01
N THR A 347 11.78 -5.71 -29.71
CA THR A 347 12.02 -6.26 -31.06
C THR A 347 10.96 -5.81 -32.06
N TRP A 348 11.31 -5.76 -33.35
CA TRP A 348 10.37 -5.47 -34.42
C TRP A 348 9.42 -6.65 -34.66
N LEU A 349 8.25 -6.38 -35.24
CA LEU A 349 7.17 -7.36 -35.44
C LEU A 349 7.54 -8.57 -36.32
N ASN A 350 8.60 -8.45 -37.12
CA ASN A 350 9.14 -9.55 -37.92
C ASN A 350 10.07 -10.48 -37.12
N GLY A 351 10.23 -10.26 -35.81
CA GLY A 351 11.09 -11.04 -34.91
C GLY A 351 12.58 -10.69 -34.99
N THR A 352 12.95 -9.68 -35.78
CA THR A 352 14.31 -9.10 -35.75
C THR A 352 14.34 -7.93 -34.78
N GLY A 353 15.53 -7.51 -34.32
CA GLY A 353 15.68 -6.41 -33.38
C GLY A 353 17.08 -5.82 -33.46
N PRO A 354 17.33 -4.69 -32.79
CA PRO A 354 18.69 -4.23 -32.52
C PRO A 354 19.51 -5.37 -31.91
N GLU A 355 20.79 -5.49 -32.29
CA GLU A 355 21.64 -6.59 -31.81
C GLU A 355 21.67 -6.65 -30.28
N ALA A 356 21.68 -5.49 -29.62
CA ALA A 356 21.67 -5.43 -28.17
C ALA A 356 20.40 -6.05 -27.56
N ALA A 357 19.23 -5.76 -28.13
CA ALA A 357 17.96 -6.30 -27.65
C ALA A 357 17.90 -7.85 -27.73
N LEU A 358 18.70 -8.45 -28.62
CA LEU A 358 18.73 -9.90 -28.84
C LEU A 358 19.82 -10.63 -28.05
N THR A 359 20.86 -9.92 -27.59
CA THR A 359 22.12 -10.55 -27.12
C THR A 359 22.66 -10.04 -25.79
N THR A 360 22.04 -9.01 -25.20
CA THR A 360 22.57 -8.34 -24.01
C THR A 360 21.70 -8.51 -22.76
N GLY A 361 20.64 -9.32 -22.84
CA GLY A 361 19.92 -9.77 -21.66
C GLY A 361 20.70 -10.80 -20.84
N SER A 362 20.04 -11.33 -19.82
CA SER A 362 20.63 -12.33 -18.92
C SER A 362 21.16 -13.53 -19.70
N ASN A 363 22.38 -13.97 -19.36
CA ASN A 363 23.09 -15.07 -20.06
C ASN A 363 23.30 -14.85 -21.57
N GLY A 364 23.35 -13.59 -22.03
CA GLY A 364 23.51 -13.24 -23.44
C GLY A 364 22.25 -13.47 -24.29
N GLY A 365 21.09 -13.54 -23.64
CA GLY A 365 19.79 -13.73 -24.28
C GLY A 365 19.09 -12.42 -24.63
N GLN A 366 17.76 -12.54 -24.82
CA GLN A 366 16.89 -11.39 -25.07
C GLN A 366 16.92 -10.42 -23.89
N LEU A 367 17.03 -9.13 -24.21
CA LEU A 367 17.13 -8.04 -23.24
C LEU A 367 15.82 -7.85 -22.46
N SER A 368 14.67 -7.99 -23.12
CA SER A 368 13.37 -7.76 -22.51
C SER A 368 12.42 -8.91 -22.77
N LEU A 369 11.59 -9.21 -21.78
CA LEU A 369 10.40 -10.07 -21.87
C LEU A 369 9.12 -9.26 -21.61
N LEU A 370 9.19 -7.93 -21.65
CA LEU A 370 8.01 -7.09 -21.55
C LEU A 370 7.09 -7.29 -22.76
N PRO A 371 5.77 -7.28 -22.56
CA PRO A 371 4.78 -7.51 -23.63
C PRO A 371 4.65 -6.33 -24.60
N GLY A 372 5.48 -5.29 -24.44
CA GLY A 372 5.31 -3.99 -25.08
C GLY A 372 4.58 -3.01 -24.19
N MET A 373 4.61 -1.74 -24.57
CA MET A 373 3.95 -0.66 -23.84
C MET A 373 2.46 -0.66 -24.19
N ARG A 374 1.59 -0.65 -23.18
CA ARG A 374 0.13 -0.72 -23.36
C ARG A 374 -0.45 0.56 -23.94
N THR A 375 0.09 1.71 -23.52
CA THR A 375 -0.43 3.05 -23.86
C THR A 375 0.70 4.00 -24.30
N PRO A 376 1.35 3.74 -25.45
CA PRO A 376 2.42 4.59 -25.97
C PRO A 376 1.89 5.89 -26.59
N SER A 377 2.78 6.88 -26.77
CA SER A 377 2.50 8.19 -27.41
C SER A 377 2.10 8.14 -28.89
N CYS A 378 2.08 6.94 -29.49
CA CYS A 378 1.67 6.74 -30.88
C CYS A 378 0.53 5.74 -31.02
N THR A 379 -0.32 5.68 -30.00
CA THR A 379 -1.57 4.92 -30.01
C THR A 379 -2.48 5.42 -31.15
N CYS A 380 -3.11 4.49 -31.88
CA CYS A 380 -3.96 4.84 -33.01
C CYS A 380 -5.24 5.56 -32.54
N PRO A 381 -5.77 6.53 -33.31
CA PRO A 381 -7.01 7.22 -32.95
C PRO A 381 -8.18 6.26 -32.75
N GLY A 382 -8.87 6.40 -31.61
CA GLY A 382 -10.04 5.58 -31.26
C GLY A 382 -9.72 4.26 -30.55
N GLU A 383 -8.44 3.92 -30.39
CA GLU A 383 -8.02 2.82 -29.52
C GLU A 383 -8.14 3.20 -28.03
N ASP A 384 -8.05 2.20 -27.17
CA ASP A 384 -8.13 2.39 -25.72
C ASP A 384 -6.88 3.09 -25.16
N HIS A 385 -7.07 4.19 -24.45
CA HIS A 385 -5.96 5.00 -23.95
C HIS A 385 -6.42 5.91 -22.79
N PRO A 386 -5.61 6.11 -21.73
CA PRO A 386 -5.88 7.11 -20.72
C PRO A 386 -5.79 8.49 -21.36
N GLY A 387 -6.91 9.22 -21.39
CA GLY A 387 -7.03 10.50 -22.09
C GLY A 387 -6.16 11.63 -21.50
N PRO A 388 -6.41 12.88 -21.91
CA PRO A 388 -7.32 13.29 -22.99
C PRO A 388 -6.73 13.07 -24.39
N ASP A 389 -5.42 12.88 -24.51
CA ASP A 389 -4.69 12.83 -25.77
C ASP A 389 -3.97 11.48 -25.93
N VAL A 390 -4.29 10.74 -27.01
CA VAL A 390 -3.65 9.46 -27.35
C VAL A 390 -2.18 9.59 -27.77
N THR A 391 -1.71 10.83 -27.92
CA THR A 391 -0.32 11.14 -28.25
C THR A 391 0.57 11.38 -27.02
N VAL A 392 -0.01 11.44 -25.83
CA VAL A 392 0.74 11.47 -24.56
C VAL A 392 0.97 10.03 -24.12
N ALA A 393 2.22 9.58 -23.98
CA ALA A 393 2.45 8.22 -23.48
C ALA A 393 2.08 8.13 -22.00
N ARG A 394 1.45 7.02 -21.61
CA ARG A 394 0.95 6.79 -20.25
C ARG A 394 1.48 5.47 -19.69
N SER A 395 1.78 5.41 -18.39
CA SER A 395 2.40 4.22 -17.78
C SER A 395 2.26 4.17 -16.25
N ALA A 396 2.92 3.17 -15.63
CA ALA A 396 3.00 3.00 -14.18
C ALA A 396 4.48 2.91 -13.73
N PRO A 397 5.21 4.04 -13.74
CA PRO A 397 6.62 4.08 -13.34
C PRO A 397 6.80 3.87 -11.84
N GLU A 398 8.01 3.50 -11.41
CA GLU A 398 8.33 3.18 -10.01
C GLU A 398 9.59 3.90 -9.51
N ILE A 399 9.51 4.45 -8.30
CA ILE A 399 10.65 5.04 -7.60
C ILE A 399 10.69 4.55 -6.15
N ASP A 400 11.82 3.98 -5.76
CA ASP A 400 12.01 3.34 -4.46
C ASP A 400 12.79 4.24 -3.51
N ILE A 401 12.30 4.37 -2.29
CA ILE A 401 12.87 5.23 -1.25
C ILE A 401 13.58 4.39 -0.19
N ILE A 402 12.95 3.28 0.20
CA ILE A 402 13.55 2.17 0.94
C ILE A 402 13.25 0.87 0.21
N GLU A 403 14.30 0.13 -0.11
CA GLU A 403 14.26 -1.33 -0.13
C GLU A 403 15.42 -1.84 0.73
N ALA A 404 15.14 -2.21 1.98
CA ALA A 404 16.21 -2.52 2.92
C ALA A 404 16.70 -3.97 2.80
N GLN A 405 18.01 -4.15 2.97
CA GLN A 405 18.70 -5.44 3.04
C GLN A 405 19.80 -5.40 4.09
N ILE A 406 20.30 -6.58 4.48
CA ILE A 406 21.39 -6.73 5.45
C ILE A 406 22.70 -7.12 4.75
N ILE A 407 23.73 -6.31 4.95
CA ILE A 407 25.12 -6.65 4.65
C ILE A 407 25.65 -7.56 5.77
N ILE A 408 25.42 -8.87 5.64
CA ILE A 408 25.76 -9.87 6.67
C ILE A 408 27.23 -9.78 7.12
N SER A 409 28.16 -9.54 6.19
CA SER A 409 29.59 -9.44 6.50
C SER A 409 29.98 -8.21 7.34
N GLU A 410 29.11 -7.20 7.38
CA GLU A 410 29.34 -5.97 8.15
C GLU A 410 28.46 -5.89 9.40
N ASP A 411 27.53 -6.83 9.59
CA ASP A 411 26.46 -6.73 10.60
C ASP A 411 25.78 -5.34 10.49
N ARG A 412 25.40 -4.95 9.27
CA ARG A 412 24.88 -3.62 8.98
C ARG A 412 23.80 -3.68 7.92
N GLY A 413 22.79 -2.82 8.05
CA GLY A 413 21.79 -2.61 7.01
C GLY A 413 22.26 -1.71 5.88
N GLU A 414 21.59 -1.84 4.75
CA GLU A 414 21.61 -0.91 3.63
C GLU A 414 20.22 -0.75 3.03
N VAL A 415 20.01 0.33 2.29
CA VAL A 415 18.79 0.53 1.49
C VAL A 415 19.16 0.70 0.03
N SER A 416 18.45 0.00 -0.86
CA SER A 416 18.43 0.33 -2.29
C SER A 416 17.51 1.52 -2.50
N GLN A 417 18.04 2.51 -3.20
CA GLN A 417 17.37 3.72 -3.62
C GLN A 417 17.43 3.73 -5.14
N SER A 418 16.29 3.50 -5.77
CA SER A 418 16.23 3.08 -7.17
C SER A 418 15.13 3.75 -7.96
N PHE A 419 15.36 3.82 -9.27
CA PHE A 419 14.39 4.22 -10.27
C PHE A 419 14.26 3.07 -11.28
N GLN A 420 13.11 2.43 -11.33
CA GLN A 420 12.86 1.36 -12.29
C GLN A 420 12.44 1.95 -13.63
N THR A 421 13.03 1.46 -14.72
CA THR A 421 12.81 2.00 -16.05
C THR A 421 12.64 0.91 -17.09
N ALA A 422 11.73 1.17 -18.02
CA ALA A 422 11.66 0.55 -19.33
C ALA A 422 11.44 1.66 -20.38
N PRO A 423 11.95 1.49 -21.61
CA PRO A 423 12.76 0.37 -22.12
C PRO A 423 14.17 0.31 -21.54
N PHE A 424 14.88 -0.79 -21.81
CA PHE A 424 16.18 -1.11 -21.23
C PHE A 424 17.35 -0.75 -22.16
N ASP A 425 18.41 -0.23 -21.55
CA ASP A 425 19.76 -0.14 -22.09
C ASP A 425 20.36 -1.53 -22.30
N ASP A 426 21.35 -1.62 -23.19
CA ASP A 426 22.12 -2.84 -23.35
C ASP A 426 22.80 -3.27 -22.04
N TYR A 427 22.70 -4.56 -21.70
CA TYR A 427 23.14 -5.13 -20.42
C TYR A 427 22.48 -4.50 -19.18
N TYR A 428 21.35 -3.81 -19.34
CA TYR A 428 20.68 -3.02 -18.29
C TYR A 428 21.58 -1.92 -17.71
N GLN A 429 22.67 -1.58 -18.40
CA GLN A 429 23.72 -0.69 -17.89
C GLN A 429 23.49 0.73 -18.41
N TRP A 430 23.00 1.59 -17.53
CA TRP A 430 22.99 3.03 -17.75
C TRP A 430 24.40 3.62 -17.58
N ASP A 431 24.66 4.81 -18.13
CA ASP A 431 25.96 5.48 -17.99
C ASP A 431 26.14 6.09 -16.60
N ASN A 432 26.73 5.30 -15.72
CA ASN A 432 27.12 5.68 -14.36
C ASN A 432 28.60 6.10 -14.27
N THR A 433 29.25 6.41 -15.40
CA THR A 433 30.66 6.82 -15.45
C THR A 433 30.82 8.33 -15.61
N SER A 434 29.81 8.99 -16.19
CA SER A 434 29.78 10.44 -16.32
C SER A 434 29.15 11.12 -15.11
N THR A 435 29.88 12.05 -14.49
CA THR A 435 29.35 12.86 -13.38
C THR A 435 28.29 13.88 -13.80
N SER A 436 28.00 14.01 -15.10
CA SER A 436 26.80 14.73 -15.57
C SER A 436 25.51 13.98 -15.29
N ASN A 437 25.57 12.65 -15.12
CA ASN A 437 24.38 11.80 -15.05
C ASN A 437 23.97 11.51 -13.60
N TYR A 438 24.88 11.68 -12.65
CA TYR A 438 24.62 11.40 -11.25
C TYR A 438 25.53 12.18 -10.31
N LYS A 439 25.21 12.13 -9.01
CA LYS A 439 26.11 12.52 -7.92
C LYS A 439 25.88 11.66 -6.69
N GLN A 440 26.89 10.93 -6.22
CA GLN A 440 26.91 10.34 -4.87
C GLN A 440 27.62 11.33 -3.92
N TYR A 441 27.03 11.62 -2.76
CA TYR A 441 27.51 12.71 -1.89
C TYR A 441 28.53 12.22 -0.87
N ASP A 442 28.33 11.02 -0.33
CA ASP A 442 29.24 10.35 0.59
C ASP A 442 29.53 8.95 0.05
N THR A 443 30.68 8.77 -0.59
CA THR A 443 31.07 7.50 -1.22
C THR A 443 31.56 6.45 -0.21
N ASP A 444 31.73 6.80 1.06
CA ASP A 444 32.00 5.83 2.13
C ASP A 444 30.69 5.16 2.59
N LEU A 445 29.56 5.87 2.43
CA LEU A 445 28.21 5.36 2.78
C LEU A 445 27.41 4.87 1.58
N THR A 446 27.49 5.56 0.44
CA THR A 446 26.68 5.30 -0.76
C THR A 446 27.54 4.78 -1.90
N TYR A 447 27.12 3.69 -2.53
CA TYR A 447 27.85 3.02 -3.60
C TYR A 447 26.88 2.39 -4.61
N TRP A 448 27.41 1.96 -5.75
CA TRP A 448 26.57 1.39 -6.80
C TRP A 448 25.94 0.08 -6.39
N ASN A 449 24.65 -0.07 -6.71
CA ASN A 449 24.01 -1.36 -6.66
C ASN A 449 24.60 -2.25 -7.77
N THR A 450 24.92 -3.50 -7.42
CA THR A 450 25.39 -4.49 -8.40
C THR A 450 24.25 -5.13 -9.18
N TYR A 451 23.02 -5.03 -8.67
CA TYR A 451 21.82 -5.38 -9.40
C TYR A 451 21.46 -4.25 -10.38
N LEU A 452 21.47 -4.56 -11.67
CA LEU A 452 21.16 -3.62 -12.75
C LEU A 452 19.73 -3.79 -13.30
N GLY A 453 19.01 -4.83 -12.87
CA GLY A 453 17.72 -5.22 -13.44
C GLY A 453 17.69 -6.67 -13.90
N GLY A 454 16.72 -6.97 -14.76
CA GLY A 454 16.48 -8.26 -15.38
C GLY A 454 15.46 -8.16 -16.51
N THR A 455 14.91 -9.28 -16.96
CA THR A 455 14.09 -9.32 -18.19
C THR A 455 12.80 -8.48 -18.15
N TYR A 456 12.36 -8.05 -16.96
CA TYR A 456 11.14 -7.25 -16.76
C TYR A 456 11.40 -5.83 -16.27
N GLN A 457 12.64 -5.47 -15.92
CA GLN A 457 12.98 -4.13 -15.45
C GLN A 457 14.46 -3.81 -15.64
N GLN A 458 14.80 -2.54 -15.87
CA GLN A 458 16.13 -2.02 -15.57
C GLN A 458 16.05 -1.16 -14.31
N SER A 459 17.08 -1.25 -13.47
CA SER A 459 17.19 -0.46 -12.24
C SER A 459 18.33 0.54 -12.33
N VAL A 460 18.02 1.83 -12.16
CA VAL A 460 19.01 2.89 -11.98
C VAL A 460 19.12 3.18 -10.49
N SER A 461 20.18 2.70 -9.84
CA SER A 461 20.17 2.58 -8.38
C SER A 461 21.53 2.73 -7.69
N SER A 462 21.49 3.18 -6.44
CA SER A 462 22.60 3.13 -5.48
C SER A 462 22.13 2.48 -4.17
N LEU A 463 23.08 1.89 -3.45
CA LEU A 463 22.92 1.35 -2.11
C LEU A 463 23.50 2.34 -1.10
N THR A 464 22.80 2.57 0.02
CA THR A 464 23.30 3.42 1.11
C THR A 464 23.25 2.66 2.43
N ARG A 465 24.39 2.56 3.13
CA ARG A 465 24.46 1.91 4.45
C ARG A 465 23.71 2.72 5.51
N VAL A 466 22.89 2.06 6.31
CA VAL A 466 22.09 2.70 7.37
C VAL A 466 22.67 2.48 8.77
N PRO A 467 22.26 3.27 9.79
CA PRO A 467 22.62 3.01 11.18
C PRO A 467 22.11 1.65 11.68
N ARG A 468 22.67 1.13 12.78
CA ARG A 468 22.29 -0.19 13.35
C ARG A 468 21.16 -0.09 14.37
N ASP A 469 21.10 1.03 15.07
CA ASP A 469 20.14 1.34 16.13
C ASP A 469 18.72 1.57 15.63
N ILE A 470 18.52 1.77 14.31
CA ILE A 470 17.18 1.95 13.74
C ILE A 470 16.36 0.64 13.66
N TYR A 471 17.01 -0.50 13.86
CA TYR A 471 16.39 -1.82 13.80
C TYR A 471 15.64 -2.12 15.11
N TYR A 472 14.38 -2.51 15.00
CA TYR A 472 13.44 -2.68 16.11
C TYR A 472 13.95 -3.62 17.21
N SER A 473 14.58 -4.72 16.83
CA SER A 473 15.07 -5.76 17.75
C SER A 473 16.57 -5.66 18.02
N GLN A 474 17.22 -4.53 17.71
CA GLN A 474 18.68 -4.39 17.84
C GLN A 474 19.13 -4.61 19.31
N PRO A 475 20.07 -5.54 19.57
CA PRO A 475 20.58 -5.76 20.91
C PRO A 475 21.32 -4.55 21.49
N GLY A 476 21.08 -4.23 22.76
CA GLY A 476 21.79 -3.15 23.48
C GLY A 476 21.20 -1.75 23.32
N GLY A 477 20.02 -1.64 22.71
CA GLY A 477 19.34 -0.38 22.37
C GLY A 477 19.08 -0.34 20.87
N GLY A 478 17.82 -0.18 20.50
CA GLY A 478 17.32 -0.34 19.13
C GLY A 478 15.94 0.26 18.98
N GLY A 479 15.43 0.23 17.76
CA GLY A 479 14.14 0.80 17.43
C GLY A 479 14.15 2.34 17.36
N GLU A 480 15.31 2.94 17.15
CA GLU A 480 15.42 4.35 16.79
C GLU A 480 14.82 4.57 15.40
N PHE A 481 14.59 5.83 15.06
CA PHE A 481 14.04 6.22 13.77
C PHE A 481 15.09 6.99 12.96
N ALA A 482 15.18 6.67 11.67
CA ALA A 482 15.92 7.46 10.69
C ALA A 482 14.95 8.06 9.68
N MET A 483 15.29 9.26 9.18
CA MET A 483 14.57 9.87 8.07
C MET A 483 15.12 9.33 6.75
N PHE A 484 14.22 8.98 5.85
CA PHE A 484 14.52 8.73 4.45
C PHE A 484 13.58 9.54 3.58
N ALA A 485 14.05 9.89 2.38
CA ALA A 485 13.24 10.65 1.46
C ALA A 485 13.66 10.46 0.01
N MET A 486 12.75 10.85 -0.87
CA MET A 486 12.98 11.06 -2.29
C MET A 486 12.43 12.43 -2.68
N GLU A 487 13.22 13.19 -3.43
CA GLU A 487 12.80 14.39 -4.15
C GLU A 487 12.88 14.10 -5.66
N PHE A 488 11.78 14.23 -6.40
CA PHE A 488 11.83 14.20 -7.86
C PHE A 488 11.22 15.45 -8.48
N ASN A 489 11.72 15.79 -9.66
CA ASN A 489 11.17 16.82 -10.52
C ASN A 489 11.30 16.34 -11.97
N SER A 490 10.17 16.25 -12.68
CA SER A 490 10.13 15.82 -14.07
C SER A 490 10.54 16.89 -15.07
N ALA A 491 10.53 18.15 -14.64
CA ALA A 491 10.74 19.33 -15.49
C ALA A 491 9.92 19.29 -16.80
N PRO A 492 8.58 19.32 -16.73
CA PRO A 492 7.71 19.18 -17.91
C PRO A 492 8.10 20.17 -19.01
N GLY A 493 8.27 19.67 -20.24
CA GLY A 493 8.72 20.46 -21.39
C GLY A 493 10.23 20.72 -21.49
N LYS A 494 11.03 20.30 -20.48
CA LYS A 494 12.50 20.32 -20.47
C LYS A 494 13.04 19.07 -19.76
N LYS A 495 12.77 17.91 -20.34
CA LYS A 495 13.05 16.60 -19.73
C LYS A 495 14.50 16.41 -19.31
N GLU A 496 15.43 17.08 -19.98
CA GLU A 496 16.85 17.11 -19.66
C GLU A 496 17.18 17.76 -18.31
N ASP A 497 16.31 18.64 -17.80
CA ASP A 497 16.46 19.30 -16.50
C ASP A 497 15.87 18.45 -15.34
N GLY A 498 15.26 17.31 -15.65
CA GLY A 498 14.66 16.41 -14.67
C GLY A 498 15.68 15.71 -13.78
N TYR A 499 15.28 15.37 -12.56
CA TYR A 499 16.14 14.65 -11.61
C TYR A 499 15.34 13.88 -10.54
N VAL A 500 16.03 12.96 -9.88
CA VAL A 500 15.60 12.33 -8.62
C VAL A 500 16.77 12.38 -7.64
N THR A 501 16.51 12.85 -6.41
CA THR A 501 17.49 12.90 -5.32
C THR A 501 16.96 12.10 -4.14
N TRP A 502 17.80 11.26 -3.56
CA TRP A 502 17.45 10.45 -2.41
C TRP A 502 18.18 10.88 -1.14
N TYR A 503 17.56 10.59 0.00
CA TYR A 503 18.07 10.89 1.33
C TYR A 503 17.98 9.65 2.21
N SER A 504 18.99 9.44 3.04
CA SER A 504 19.05 8.36 4.03
C SER A 504 19.70 8.90 5.30
N ASP A 505 19.06 8.68 6.45
CA ASP A 505 19.50 9.14 7.76
C ASP A 505 19.79 10.66 7.79
N ASN A 506 18.81 11.46 7.35
CA ASN A 506 18.89 12.92 7.24
C ASN A 506 20.01 13.47 6.34
N LYS A 507 20.65 12.63 5.53
CA LYS A 507 21.72 13.04 4.60
C LYS A 507 21.30 12.75 3.17
N THR A 508 21.69 13.62 2.25
CA THR A 508 21.54 13.34 0.83
C THR A 508 22.46 12.17 0.46
N SER A 509 21.89 11.10 -0.07
CA SER A 509 22.61 9.89 -0.47
C SER A 509 23.21 10.08 -1.86
N TRP A 510 22.33 10.24 -2.86
CA TRP A 510 22.71 10.41 -4.26
C TRP A 510 21.61 11.09 -5.07
N THR A 511 21.99 11.61 -6.23
CA THR A 511 21.11 12.22 -7.22
C THR A 511 21.31 11.52 -8.57
N MET A 512 20.22 11.16 -9.23
CA MET A 512 20.14 10.79 -10.64
C MET A 512 19.64 12.01 -11.43
N TYR A 513 20.38 12.42 -12.47
CA TYR A 513 19.92 13.41 -13.44
C TYR A 513 19.31 12.72 -14.65
N ALA A 514 18.42 13.39 -15.38
CA ALA A 514 17.71 12.82 -16.53
C ALA A 514 18.65 12.30 -17.64
N ASP A 515 19.90 12.75 -17.71
CA ASP A 515 20.90 12.23 -18.66
C ASP A 515 21.35 10.80 -18.35
N ALA A 516 21.13 10.29 -17.14
CA ALA A 516 21.24 8.85 -16.85
C ALA A 516 20.26 7.99 -17.66
N LEU A 517 19.18 8.61 -18.16
CA LEU A 517 18.10 7.99 -18.92
C LEU A 517 18.18 8.35 -20.42
N ALA A 518 19.35 8.76 -20.91
CA ALA A 518 19.56 9.15 -22.29
C ALA A 518 19.20 8.03 -23.30
N ALA A 519 19.16 8.40 -24.58
CA ALA A 519 18.92 7.45 -25.66
C ALA A 519 20.04 6.41 -25.75
N ASN A 520 19.67 5.18 -26.13
CA ASN A 520 20.60 4.09 -26.37
C ASN A 520 20.45 3.58 -27.80
N GLU A 521 21.36 4.02 -28.66
CA GLU A 521 21.37 3.65 -30.09
C GLU A 521 21.57 2.14 -30.31
N ARG A 522 22.31 1.46 -29.43
CA ARG A 522 22.56 0.01 -29.56
C ARG A 522 21.30 -0.80 -29.31
N ALA A 523 20.50 -0.37 -28.34
CA ALA A 523 19.18 -0.93 -28.02
C ALA A 523 18.05 -0.34 -28.89
N GLY A 524 18.32 0.69 -29.70
CA GLY A 524 17.37 1.30 -30.62
C GLY A 524 16.29 2.14 -29.94
N ILE A 525 16.57 2.66 -28.73
CA ILE A 525 15.60 3.37 -27.89
C ILE A 525 16.01 4.84 -27.70
N GLY A 526 15.02 5.72 -27.63
CA GLY A 526 15.14 7.11 -27.20
C GLY A 526 15.35 7.31 -25.70
N ARG A 527 15.29 8.57 -25.28
CA ARG A 527 15.41 8.98 -23.86
C ARG A 527 14.16 8.54 -23.08
N ARG A 528 14.39 8.04 -21.86
CA ARG A 528 13.33 7.81 -20.86
C ARG A 528 13.13 9.06 -20.00
N THR A 529 11.97 9.20 -19.38
CA THR A 529 11.56 10.41 -18.66
C THR A 529 11.55 10.19 -17.16
N ILE A 530 11.75 11.28 -16.42
CA ILE A 530 11.33 11.31 -15.02
C ILE A 530 9.79 11.42 -14.99
N PRO A 531 9.08 10.69 -14.12
CA PRO A 531 7.62 10.53 -14.22
C PRO A 531 6.84 11.84 -14.15
N GLU A 532 5.90 12.00 -15.08
CA GLU A 532 4.85 13.03 -15.02
C GLU A 532 3.50 12.47 -14.55
N GLU A 533 3.39 11.14 -14.42
CA GLU A 533 2.21 10.43 -13.93
C GLU A 533 1.85 10.81 -12.48
N PRO A 534 0.57 10.73 -12.09
CA PRO A 534 0.18 10.69 -10.69
C PRO A 534 0.77 9.46 -10.01
N MET A 535 1.63 9.68 -9.01
CA MET A 535 2.32 8.65 -8.26
C MET A 535 1.59 8.39 -6.94
N ALA A 536 1.19 7.15 -6.70
CA ALA A 536 0.69 6.66 -5.42
C ALA A 536 1.85 6.11 -4.56
N LEU A 537 1.66 6.11 -3.25
CA LEU A 537 2.63 5.65 -2.25
C LEU A 537 2.31 4.23 -1.81
N VAL A 538 3.36 3.46 -1.54
CA VAL A 538 3.29 2.08 -1.07
C VAL A 538 4.26 1.87 0.08
N ILE A 539 3.78 1.20 1.14
CA ILE A 539 4.58 0.82 2.31
C ILE A 539 4.31 -0.66 2.58
N ASN A 540 5.33 -1.51 2.59
CA ASN A 540 5.17 -2.93 2.88
C ASN A 540 6.26 -3.47 3.79
N LEU A 541 5.96 -4.58 4.46
CA LEU A 541 6.95 -5.39 5.15
C LEU A 541 6.90 -6.80 4.58
N GLY A 542 7.81 -7.13 3.66
CA GLY A 542 7.82 -8.43 3.01
C GLY A 542 8.87 -9.40 3.52
N LEU A 543 8.80 -10.63 2.98
CA LEU A 543 9.77 -11.69 3.20
C LEU A 543 9.95 -12.48 1.89
N SER A 544 11.07 -12.31 1.20
CA SER A 544 11.30 -12.99 -0.08
C SER A 544 12.78 -13.32 -0.34
N PHE A 545 13.00 -14.52 -0.89
CA PHE A 545 14.32 -14.98 -1.33
C PHE A 545 14.87 -14.22 -2.53
N ASN A 546 14.04 -13.45 -3.25
CA ASN A 546 14.47 -12.67 -4.40
C ASN A 546 15.23 -11.40 -3.99
N PHE A 547 15.02 -10.89 -2.77
CA PHE A 547 15.74 -9.72 -2.25
C PHE A 547 16.95 -10.12 -1.42
N GLN A 548 16.78 -11.06 -0.49
CA GLN A 548 17.86 -11.55 0.34
C GLN A 548 17.61 -12.99 0.80
N PRO A 549 18.64 -13.83 1.00
CA PRO A 549 18.48 -15.10 1.70
C PRO A 549 17.80 -14.91 3.07
N VAL A 550 16.78 -15.71 3.33
CA VAL A 550 15.97 -15.63 4.55
C VAL A 550 16.53 -16.61 5.60
N ASP A 551 16.98 -16.07 6.74
CA ASP A 551 17.52 -16.85 7.86
C ASP A 551 16.41 -17.22 8.87
N PHE A 552 15.60 -18.22 8.53
CA PHE A 552 14.49 -18.66 9.38
C PHE A 552 14.91 -19.17 10.77
N ASP A 553 16.15 -19.63 10.94
CA ASP A 553 16.63 -20.17 12.21
C ASP A 553 16.87 -19.06 13.25
N HIS A 554 17.15 -17.83 12.78
CA HIS A 554 17.50 -16.70 13.65
C HIS A 554 16.51 -15.53 13.58
N LEU A 555 15.65 -15.45 12.57
CA LEU A 555 14.58 -14.46 12.51
C LEU A 555 13.61 -14.61 13.69
N THR A 556 13.18 -13.48 14.25
CA THR A 556 12.26 -13.44 15.38
C THR A 556 10.92 -12.88 14.94
N PHE A 557 9.85 -13.62 15.25
CA PHE A 557 8.46 -13.24 14.98
C PHE A 557 7.67 -13.15 16.30
N PRO A 558 6.73 -12.20 16.45
CA PRO A 558 6.43 -11.12 15.52
C PRO A 558 7.57 -10.09 15.39
N ASN A 559 7.60 -9.37 14.27
CA ASN A 559 8.48 -8.21 14.07
C ASN A 559 7.72 -7.07 13.38
N TYR A 560 8.31 -5.87 13.34
CA TYR A 560 7.58 -4.65 13.02
C TYR A 560 8.39 -3.69 12.15
N LEU A 561 7.78 -3.19 11.08
CA LEU A 561 8.16 -1.94 10.42
C LEU A 561 7.31 -0.84 11.06
N ARG A 562 7.97 0.22 11.55
CA ARG A 562 7.27 1.37 12.14
C ARG A 562 7.57 2.64 11.38
N ILE A 563 6.53 3.41 11.05
CA ILE A 563 6.65 4.73 10.44
C ILE A 563 6.13 5.76 11.44
N GLY A 564 7.00 6.67 11.87
CA GLY A 564 6.66 7.71 12.85
C GLY A 564 5.90 8.87 12.23
N TYR A 565 6.24 9.22 10.99
CA TYR A 565 5.45 10.16 10.19
C TYR A 565 5.73 9.94 8.72
N MET A 566 4.84 10.46 7.88
CA MET A 566 5.07 10.65 6.46
C MET A 566 4.60 12.03 6.03
N ARG A 567 5.41 12.72 5.23
CA ARG A 567 5.16 14.09 4.77
C ARG A 567 5.49 14.21 3.29
N VAL A 568 4.61 14.87 2.55
CA VAL A 568 4.76 15.11 1.12
C VAL A 568 4.73 16.60 0.85
N TYR A 569 5.72 17.07 0.12
CA TYR A 569 5.83 18.46 -0.30
C TYR A 569 5.83 18.52 -1.83
N GLN A 570 5.37 19.65 -2.36
CA GLN A 570 5.53 20.01 -3.76
C GLN A 570 6.15 21.39 -3.86
N ARG A 571 6.78 21.70 -4.99
CA ARG A 571 7.29 23.04 -5.25
C ARG A 571 6.17 24.06 -5.08
N SER A 572 6.42 25.14 -4.35
CA SER A 572 5.41 26.17 -4.07
C SER A 572 4.83 26.80 -5.33
N ASP A 573 5.57 26.77 -6.45
CA ASP A 573 5.17 27.30 -7.76
C ASP A 573 4.43 26.29 -8.65
N SER A 574 4.34 25.02 -8.26
CA SER A 574 3.86 23.92 -9.11
C SER A 574 3.21 22.79 -8.30
N ILE A 575 2.20 23.14 -7.49
CA ILE A 575 1.40 22.18 -6.71
C ILE A 575 0.36 21.50 -7.59
N SER A 576 0.31 20.18 -7.53
CA SER A 576 -0.67 19.34 -8.19
C SER A 576 -0.85 18.05 -7.39
N VAL A 577 -1.92 18.03 -6.59
CA VAL A 577 -2.31 16.91 -5.72
C VAL A 577 -3.57 16.27 -6.28
N GLY A 578 -3.57 14.95 -6.37
CA GLY A 578 -4.69 14.17 -6.87
C GLY A 578 -4.25 13.11 -7.87
N CYS A 579 -5.10 12.09 -8.04
CA CYS A 579 -4.83 10.96 -8.92
C CYS A 579 -5.37 11.15 -10.35
N ASP A 580 -6.12 12.23 -10.60
CA ASP A 580 -6.80 12.49 -11.88
C ASP A 580 -6.59 13.94 -12.36
N PRO A 581 -5.33 14.39 -12.57
CA PRO A 581 -5.06 15.72 -13.12
C PRO A 581 -5.52 15.83 -14.57
N ASP A 582 -5.98 17.00 -14.99
CA ASP A 582 -6.53 17.25 -16.34
C ASP A 582 -5.62 16.81 -17.50
N ASP A 583 -4.30 16.91 -17.32
CA ASP A 583 -3.31 16.57 -18.35
C ASP A 583 -2.73 15.15 -18.22
N TYR A 584 -2.97 14.46 -17.10
CA TYR A 584 -2.63 13.04 -16.90
C TYR A 584 -3.79 12.30 -16.18
N PRO A 585 -5.02 12.31 -16.71
CA PRO A 585 -6.17 11.71 -16.03
C PRO A 585 -6.02 10.19 -15.97
N THR A 586 -6.57 9.59 -14.92
CA THR A 586 -6.56 8.14 -14.69
C THR A 586 -7.95 7.60 -14.35
N ALA A 587 -8.87 8.42 -13.85
CA ALA A 587 -10.13 7.96 -13.27
C ALA A 587 -11.00 7.20 -14.28
N ASP A 588 -11.23 7.78 -15.46
CA ASP A 588 -12.06 7.16 -16.50
C ASP A 588 -11.46 5.85 -17.02
N TYR A 589 -10.13 5.79 -17.16
CA TYR A 589 -9.43 4.59 -17.61
C TYR A 589 -9.53 3.48 -16.56
N ILE A 590 -9.30 3.79 -15.28
CA ILE A 590 -9.43 2.85 -14.18
C ILE A 590 -10.87 2.36 -14.05
N ALA A 591 -11.85 3.25 -14.15
CA ALA A 591 -13.27 2.91 -14.05
C ALA A 591 -13.73 2.01 -15.21
N LYS A 592 -13.22 2.25 -16.43
CA LYS A 592 -13.52 1.44 -17.62
C LYS A 592 -13.00 0.00 -17.49
N HIS A 593 -11.91 -0.19 -16.75
CA HIS A 593 -11.21 -1.48 -16.58
C HIS A 593 -11.18 -1.93 -15.12
N ALA A 594 -12.24 -1.64 -14.36
CA ALA A 594 -12.27 -1.80 -12.91
C ALA A 594 -11.90 -3.22 -12.44
N GLU A 595 -12.21 -4.24 -13.22
CA GLU A 595 -11.90 -5.64 -12.91
C GLU A 595 -10.40 -5.91 -12.78
N VAL A 596 -9.55 -5.23 -13.58
CA VAL A 596 -8.09 -5.46 -13.50
C VAL A 596 -7.49 -4.87 -12.24
N TYR A 597 -8.15 -3.86 -11.66
CA TYR A 597 -7.74 -3.19 -10.44
C TYR A 597 -8.36 -3.82 -9.20
N ALA A 598 -9.39 -4.65 -9.34
CA ALA A 598 -10.12 -5.28 -8.23
C ALA A 598 -9.84 -6.78 -8.07
N ASN A 599 -9.20 -7.43 -9.05
CA ASN A 599 -8.95 -8.87 -9.01
C ASN A 599 -7.47 -9.22 -9.14
N ALA A 600 -6.82 -9.50 -8.01
CA ALA A 600 -5.41 -9.90 -7.95
C ALA A 600 -5.09 -11.22 -8.68
N ASN A 601 -6.09 -12.06 -8.97
CA ASN A 601 -5.89 -13.30 -9.73
C ASN A 601 -5.74 -13.07 -11.24
N LEU A 602 -6.07 -11.87 -11.74
CA LEU A 602 -5.78 -11.49 -13.12
C LEU A 602 -4.34 -11.00 -13.18
N THR A 603 -3.48 -11.81 -13.79
CA THR A 603 -2.05 -11.54 -13.93
C THR A 603 -1.71 -10.92 -15.29
N THR A 604 -2.60 -11.00 -16.28
CA THR A 604 -2.40 -10.40 -17.61
C THR A 604 -3.64 -9.65 -18.08
N TRP A 605 -3.44 -8.61 -18.89
CA TRP A 605 -4.46 -7.82 -19.56
C TRP A 605 -5.43 -8.68 -20.37
N ALA A 606 -4.90 -9.71 -21.04
CA ALA A 606 -5.69 -10.65 -21.82
C ALA A 606 -6.62 -11.53 -20.95
N GLN A 607 -6.24 -11.86 -19.71
CA GLN A 607 -7.11 -12.61 -18.79
C GLN A 607 -8.35 -11.83 -18.38
N ALA A 608 -8.30 -10.49 -18.43
CA ALA A 608 -9.46 -9.63 -18.25
C ALA A 608 -10.37 -9.55 -19.49
N GLY A 609 -9.98 -10.17 -20.60
CA GLY A 609 -10.69 -10.09 -21.88
C GLY A 609 -10.32 -8.87 -22.72
N ASN A 610 -9.27 -8.15 -22.34
CA ASN A 610 -8.81 -6.96 -23.05
C ASN A 610 -7.69 -7.28 -24.06
N SER A 611 -7.51 -6.41 -25.05
CA SER A 611 -6.40 -6.46 -26.00
C SER A 611 -5.54 -5.21 -25.87
N PHE A 612 -4.26 -5.32 -26.19
CA PHE A 612 -3.38 -4.14 -26.29
C PHE A 612 -3.85 -3.24 -27.44
N SER A 613 -3.81 -1.93 -27.21
CA SER A 613 -4.17 -0.93 -28.19
C SER A 613 -3.21 -0.93 -29.37
N LYS A 614 -3.74 -0.72 -30.57
CA LYS A 614 -2.88 -0.53 -31.74
C LYS A 614 -2.12 0.77 -31.66
N ASN A 615 -0.91 0.76 -32.21
CA ASN A 615 -0.07 1.92 -32.38
C ASN A 615 0.52 1.99 -33.80
N GLN A 616 1.16 3.10 -34.15
CA GLN A 616 1.74 3.35 -35.47
C GLN A 616 2.69 2.25 -35.95
N LEU A 617 3.43 1.60 -35.06
CA LEU A 617 4.37 0.53 -35.41
C LEU A 617 3.66 -0.80 -35.69
N THR A 618 2.51 -1.04 -35.07
CA THR A 618 1.62 -2.20 -35.30
C THR A 618 0.60 -1.99 -36.42
N GLY A 619 0.45 -0.75 -36.89
CA GLY A 619 -0.49 -0.34 -37.93
C GLY A 619 -1.81 0.18 -37.39
N CYS A 620 -2.17 1.39 -37.84
CA CYS A 620 -3.53 1.91 -37.84
C CYS A 620 -4.18 1.55 -39.19
#